data_AF-A0A7X7JVP0-F1
#
_entry.id   AF-A0A7X7JVP0-F1
#
_cell.length_a   1.000
_cell.length_b   1.000
_cell.length_c   1.000
_cell.angle_alpha   90.00
_cell.angle_beta   90.00
_cell.angle_gamma   90.00
#
_symmetry.space_group_name_H-M   'P 1'
#
loop_
_entity.id
_entity.type
_entity.pdbx_description
1 polymer ?
#
loop_
_entity_poly.entity_id
_entity_poly.type
_entity_poly.pdbx_seq_one_letter_code
_entity_poly.pdbx_strand_id
1 'polypeptide(L)'
;YGLTSGIHSLDSGQVSRWMERIEAGNLYVNRGITGAIVRRQPFGGWKLSQVGPGAKAGGPNYLFGLVDWEPAEGEFDADVPAPTDVSALGVERNVFRYLPCDDTLIRLTGSGSRGDLDRVVRAAERAGARVRVSTPEDESDDALHERVRTGSLHDDGTVTRIRVVGRDTGLRAALAGDVTVAVYEQPVTGSMRLEMLPFLKEQAVTLTAHRYGDPDPRFVELEI
;
A
#
# COMPACT_ATOMS: atom_id res chain seq x y z
N TYR A 1 -11.87 10.04 -0.33
CA TYR A 1 -11.33 9.52 -1.60
C TYR A 1 -9.87 9.92 -1.76
N GLY A 2 -9.15 9.26 -2.67
CA GLY A 2 -7.72 9.50 -2.94
C GLY A 2 -7.27 8.80 -4.23
N LEU A 3 -8.01 8.98 -5.32
CA LEU A 3 -7.74 8.29 -6.59
C LEU A 3 -6.61 8.97 -7.37
N THR A 4 -6.91 10.09 -8.01
CA THR A 4 -5.96 10.91 -8.76
C THR A 4 -5.85 12.30 -8.14
N SER A 5 -4.70 12.93 -8.27
CA SER A 5 -4.52 14.34 -7.93
C SER A 5 -3.52 14.98 -8.87
N GLY A 6 -3.71 16.27 -9.17
CA GLY A 6 -2.85 17.00 -10.09
C GLY A 6 -2.44 18.36 -9.55
N ILE A 7 -1.22 18.79 -9.88
CA ILE A 7 -0.73 20.15 -9.66
C ILE A 7 -0.19 20.71 -10.98
N HIS A 8 -0.49 21.98 -11.24
CA HIS A 8 0.16 22.77 -12.28
C HIS A 8 1.00 23.87 -11.62
N SER A 9 2.31 23.70 -11.61
CA SER A 9 3.26 24.68 -11.09
C SER A 9 4.63 24.49 -11.75
N LEU A 10 5.30 25.60 -12.05
CA LEU A 10 6.69 25.61 -12.52
C LEU A 10 7.70 25.81 -11.38
N ASP A 11 7.20 25.98 -10.16
CA ASP A 11 8.00 26.03 -8.94
C ASP A 11 8.17 24.60 -8.41
N SER A 12 9.38 24.06 -8.53
CA SER A 12 9.70 22.71 -8.08
C SER A 12 9.53 22.55 -6.57
N GLY A 13 9.73 23.59 -5.76
CA GLY A 13 9.51 23.56 -4.32
C GLY A 13 8.03 23.39 -3.95
N GLN A 14 7.12 24.02 -4.70
CA GLN A 14 5.69 23.78 -4.55
C GLN A 14 5.31 22.35 -4.94
N VAL A 15 5.91 21.83 -6.02
CA VAL A 15 5.66 20.46 -6.48
C VAL A 15 6.16 19.44 -5.45
N SER A 16 7.38 19.58 -4.92
CA SER A 16 7.91 18.70 -3.87
C SER A 16 7.01 18.71 -2.63
N ARG A 17 6.68 19.89 -2.12
CA ARG A 17 5.79 20.03 -0.95
C ARG A 17 4.42 19.40 -1.18
N TRP A 18 3.89 19.51 -2.40
CA TRP A 18 2.64 18.87 -2.78
C TRP A 18 2.78 17.35 -2.79
N MET A 19 3.80 16.80 -3.46
CA MET A 19 4.05 15.34 -3.55
C MET A 19 4.27 14.69 -2.17
N GLU A 20 4.88 15.40 -1.22
CA GLU A 20 5.11 14.93 0.15
C GLU A 20 3.82 14.82 0.98
N ARG A 21 2.82 15.67 0.70
CA ARG A 21 1.64 15.85 1.56
C ARG A 21 0.35 15.31 0.95
N ILE A 22 0.29 15.20 -0.37
CA ILE A 22 -0.93 14.82 -1.05
C ILE A 22 -1.22 13.33 -0.85
N GLU A 23 -2.46 13.02 -0.49
CA GLU A 23 -2.90 11.65 -0.26
C GLU A 23 -3.75 11.12 -1.41
N ALA A 24 -3.09 10.71 -2.48
CA ALA A 24 -3.71 10.04 -3.62
C ALA A 24 -2.78 8.99 -4.25
N GLY A 25 -3.37 7.96 -4.85
CA GLY A 25 -2.62 6.88 -5.47
C GLY A 25 -1.93 7.27 -6.79
N ASN A 26 -2.51 8.18 -7.56
CA ASN A 26 -1.96 8.62 -8.86
C ASN A 26 -1.76 10.14 -8.86
N LEU A 27 -0.50 10.58 -8.89
CA LEU A 27 -0.10 11.98 -8.87
C LEU A 27 0.33 12.43 -10.26
N TYR A 28 -0.12 13.61 -10.66
CA TYR A 28 0.19 14.19 -11.96
C TYR A 28 0.70 15.63 -11.82
N VAL A 29 1.86 15.92 -12.41
CA VAL A 29 2.47 17.26 -12.37
C VAL A 29 2.52 17.82 -13.79
N ASN A 30 1.97 19.02 -13.97
CA ASN A 30 1.97 19.77 -15.22
C ASN A 30 1.36 19.01 -16.41
N ARG A 31 0.26 18.28 -16.16
CA ARG A 31 -0.49 17.49 -17.15
C ARG A 31 -1.90 17.14 -16.63
N GLY A 32 -2.73 16.60 -17.51
CA GLY A 32 -4.03 16.03 -17.12
C GLY A 32 -3.91 14.80 -16.21
N ILE A 33 -4.95 14.58 -15.39
CA ILE A 33 -5.03 13.53 -14.37
C ILE A 33 -5.77 12.25 -14.83
N THR A 34 -6.02 12.11 -16.13
CA THR A 34 -6.76 11.01 -16.75
C THR A 34 -5.91 10.33 -17.83
N GLY A 35 -6.39 9.22 -18.39
CA GLY A 35 -5.68 8.52 -19.46
C GLY A 35 -4.43 7.78 -18.98
N ALA A 36 -4.52 7.11 -17.82
CA ALA A 36 -3.44 6.29 -17.31
C ALA A 36 -3.08 5.17 -18.30
N ILE A 37 -1.80 5.09 -18.65
CA ILE A 37 -1.25 4.08 -19.55
C ILE A 37 -0.64 2.97 -18.71
N VAL A 38 -0.96 1.72 -19.06
CA VAL A 38 -0.46 0.51 -18.37
C VAL A 38 1.07 0.55 -18.24
N ARG A 39 1.58 0.15 -17.06
CA ARG A 39 2.99 0.21 -16.63
C ARG A 39 3.67 1.59 -16.57
N ARG A 40 3.15 2.63 -17.25
CA ARG A 40 3.63 4.00 -17.03
C ARG A 40 2.98 4.59 -15.78
N GLN A 41 1.66 4.51 -15.69
CA GLN A 41 0.90 4.98 -14.54
C GLN A 41 0.02 3.86 -13.99
N PRO A 42 0.58 2.84 -13.30
CA PRO A 42 -0.22 1.86 -12.58
C PRO A 42 -1.34 2.55 -11.79
N PHE A 43 -2.58 2.08 -11.97
CA PHE A 43 -3.76 2.84 -11.61
C PHE A 43 -4.50 2.24 -10.42
N GLY A 44 -4.82 3.07 -9.44
CA GLY A 44 -5.50 2.68 -8.21
C GLY A 44 -5.38 3.77 -7.16
N GLY A 45 -6.43 3.93 -6.35
CA GLY A 45 -6.51 4.99 -5.34
C GLY A 45 -6.24 4.51 -3.93
N TRP A 46 -6.36 5.43 -2.98
CA TRP A 46 -6.35 5.16 -1.55
C TRP A 46 -7.70 5.53 -0.92
N LYS A 47 -7.87 5.21 0.36
CA LYS A 47 -9.10 5.52 1.14
C LYS A 47 -10.31 4.89 0.43
N LEU A 48 -11.45 5.58 0.41
CA LEU A 48 -12.69 5.16 -0.27
C LEU A 48 -12.57 4.99 -1.80
N SER A 49 -11.41 5.23 -2.42
CA SER A 49 -11.18 4.96 -3.85
C SER A 49 -10.68 3.53 -4.12
N GLN A 50 -10.68 2.67 -3.10
CA GLN A 50 -10.19 1.29 -3.14
C GLN A 50 -11.07 0.45 -2.22
N VAL A 51 -11.33 -0.80 -2.62
CA VAL A 51 -11.87 -1.87 -1.78
C VAL A 51 -10.93 -3.07 -1.90
N GLY A 52 -10.59 -3.72 -0.78
CA GLY A 52 -9.69 -4.87 -0.77
C GLY A 52 -8.20 -4.50 -0.87
N PRO A 53 -7.32 -5.43 -1.28
CA PRO A 53 -5.88 -5.19 -1.38
C PRO A 53 -5.55 -4.06 -2.37
N GLY A 54 -4.69 -3.12 -1.97
CA GLY A 54 -4.44 -1.86 -2.68
C GLY A 54 -3.47 -1.92 -3.87
N ALA A 55 -3.27 -3.09 -4.48
CA ALA A 55 -2.38 -3.23 -5.63
C ALA A 55 -2.98 -2.56 -6.88
N LYS A 56 -2.15 -1.80 -7.60
CA LYS A 56 -2.59 -1.02 -8.77
C LYS A 56 -2.73 -1.88 -10.01
N ALA A 57 -3.85 -1.72 -10.71
CA ALA A 57 -4.05 -2.33 -12.02
C ALA A 57 -2.97 -1.84 -13.01
N GLY A 58 -2.40 -2.76 -13.80
CA GLY A 58 -1.28 -2.47 -14.69
C GLY A 58 0.06 -2.21 -13.98
N GLY A 59 0.12 -2.43 -12.66
CA GLY A 59 1.33 -2.43 -11.84
C GLY A 59 1.91 -3.84 -11.63
N PRO A 60 3.09 -3.94 -11.01
CA PRO A 60 3.82 -5.20 -10.88
C PRO A 60 3.16 -6.21 -9.93
N ASN A 61 2.33 -5.74 -8.98
CA ASN A 61 1.78 -6.58 -7.91
C ASN A 61 0.34 -7.03 -8.14
N TYR A 62 -0.33 -6.56 -9.20
CA TYR A 62 -1.78 -6.77 -9.36
C TYR A 62 -2.17 -8.25 -9.36
N LEU A 63 -1.35 -9.10 -9.98
CA LEU A 63 -1.60 -10.54 -10.06
C LEU A 63 -1.36 -11.28 -8.74
N PHE A 64 -0.61 -10.70 -7.80
CA PHE A 64 -0.29 -11.37 -6.53
C PHE A 64 -1.51 -11.55 -5.62
N GLY A 65 -2.56 -10.74 -5.81
CA GLY A 65 -3.83 -10.89 -5.10
C GLY A 65 -4.81 -11.85 -5.79
N LEU A 66 -4.46 -12.41 -6.95
CA LEU A 66 -5.29 -13.32 -7.73
C LEU A 66 -4.82 -14.78 -7.66
N VAL A 67 -3.82 -15.04 -6.80
CA VAL A 67 -3.22 -16.34 -6.57
C VAL A 67 -3.14 -16.59 -5.07
N ASP A 68 -3.08 -17.86 -4.70
CA ASP A 68 -2.71 -18.26 -3.34
C ASP A 68 -1.19 -18.38 -3.23
N TRP A 69 -0.70 -18.18 -2.01
CA TRP A 69 0.72 -18.29 -1.69
C TRP A 69 0.95 -19.42 -0.70
N GLU A 70 2.04 -20.15 -0.91
CA GLU A 70 2.47 -21.23 -0.05
C GLU A 70 3.81 -20.86 0.60
N PRO A 71 4.04 -21.21 1.88
CA PRO A 71 5.35 -21.06 2.49
C PRO A 71 6.41 -21.87 1.71
N ALA A 72 7.54 -21.23 1.43
CA ALA A 72 8.70 -21.87 0.81
C ALA A 72 9.97 -21.52 1.60
N GLU A 73 10.98 -22.39 1.52
CA GLU A 73 12.29 -22.12 2.09
C GLU A 73 13.00 -20.99 1.34
N GLY A 74 13.68 -20.11 2.07
CA GLY A 74 14.42 -18.98 1.50
C GLY A 74 14.89 -18.00 2.57
N GLU A 75 15.77 -17.08 2.18
CA GLU A 75 16.18 -15.97 3.04
C GLU A 75 15.02 -14.99 3.22
N PHE A 76 14.74 -14.65 4.48
CA PHE A 76 13.74 -13.63 4.82
C PHE A 76 14.41 -12.27 4.99
N ASP A 77 14.89 -11.74 3.88
CA ASP A 77 15.48 -10.41 3.81
C ASP A 77 15.21 -9.78 2.44
N ALA A 78 14.72 -8.56 2.46
CA ALA A 78 14.46 -7.74 1.28
C ALA A 78 14.20 -6.30 1.74
N ASP A 79 14.70 -5.33 0.98
CA ASP A 79 14.35 -3.93 1.19
C ASP A 79 13.08 -3.53 0.43
N VAL A 80 12.48 -2.41 0.85
CA VAL A 80 11.40 -1.78 0.09
C VAL A 80 11.93 -1.46 -1.32
N PRO A 81 11.24 -1.87 -2.40
CA PRO A 81 11.72 -1.60 -3.75
C PRO A 81 11.88 -0.10 -3.99
N ALA A 82 13.03 0.29 -4.52
CA ALA A 82 13.33 1.67 -4.84
C ALA A 82 12.33 2.26 -5.86
N PRO A 83 12.04 3.58 -5.80
CA PRO A 83 11.27 4.26 -6.83
C PRO A 83 11.83 3.98 -8.23
N THR A 84 10.99 3.56 -9.16
CA THR A 84 11.42 3.11 -10.49
C THR A 84 10.60 3.77 -11.60
N ASP A 85 11.27 4.31 -12.61
CA ASP A 85 10.66 4.68 -13.90
C ASP A 85 11.04 3.65 -14.96
N VAL A 86 10.13 2.70 -15.20
CA VAL A 86 10.33 1.64 -16.20
C VAL A 86 10.13 2.14 -17.64
N SER A 87 9.54 3.32 -17.83
CA SER A 87 9.20 3.86 -19.13
C SER A 87 10.31 4.70 -19.74
N ALA A 88 11.07 5.41 -18.88
CA ALA A 88 12.26 6.19 -19.23
C ALA A 88 12.08 7.09 -20.47
N LEU A 89 10.94 7.78 -20.59
CA LEU A 89 10.58 8.52 -21.80
C LEU A 89 11.36 9.84 -21.97
N GLY A 90 12.07 10.29 -20.94
CA GLY A 90 12.82 11.55 -20.93
C GLY A 90 11.93 12.80 -20.78
N VAL A 91 10.98 12.98 -21.70
CA VAL A 91 10.03 14.11 -21.72
C VAL A 91 8.93 14.01 -20.64
N GLU A 92 8.69 12.79 -20.16
CA GLU A 92 7.72 12.47 -19.12
C GLU A 92 8.40 11.47 -18.18
N ARG A 93 8.45 11.78 -16.87
CA ARG A 93 8.92 10.83 -15.86
C ARG A 93 7.73 10.16 -15.22
N ASN A 94 7.79 8.84 -15.12
CA ASN A 94 6.73 7.95 -14.66
C ASN A 94 7.24 7.05 -13.55
N VAL A 95 7.31 7.61 -12.35
CA VAL A 95 7.89 6.92 -11.20
C VAL A 95 6.81 6.13 -10.47
N PHE A 96 7.07 4.86 -10.26
CA PHE A 96 6.31 4.00 -9.37
C PHE A 96 7.08 3.81 -8.08
N ARG A 97 6.45 4.12 -6.93
CA ARG A 97 7.06 4.05 -5.60
C ARG A 97 6.12 3.43 -4.58
N TYR A 98 6.68 3.09 -3.43
CA TYR A 98 5.95 2.58 -2.27
C TYR A 98 6.06 3.57 -1.11
N LEU A 99 4.97 3.76 -0.37
CA LEU A 99 4.92 4.57 0.85
C LEU A 99 4.45 3.70 2.03
N PRO A 100 4.93 3.93 3.25
CA PRO A 100 4.47 3.19 4.43
C PRO A 100 2.97 3.32 4.68
N CYS A 101 2.38 2.27 5.25
CA CYS A 101 0.96 2.15 5.53
C CYS A 101 0.69 1.87 7.02
N ASP A 102 0.50 2.95 7.79
CA ASP A 102 0.32 2.89 9.24
C ASP A 102 -1.09 2.45 9.70
N ASP A 103 -2.00 2.22 8.77
CA ASP A 103 -3.39 1.86 9.04
C ASP A 103 -3.63 0.33 9.09
N THR A 104 -2.56 -0.46 9.21
CA THR A 104 -2.63 -1.93 9.29
C THR A 104 -2.61 -2.43 10.73
N LEU A 105 -3.56 -3.29 11.08
CA LEU A 105 -3.58 -4.10 12.30
C LEU A 105 -3.02 -5.49 11.99
N ILE A 106 -2.03 -5.94 12.75
CA ILE A 106 -1.59 -7.34 12.73
C ILE A 106 -2.40 -8.09 13.78
N ARG A 107 -3.14 -9.12 13.36
CA ARG A 107 -3.92 -9.98 14.27
C ARG A 107 -3.29 -11.36 14.31
N LEU A 108 -2.71 -11.73 15.46
CA LEU A 108 -2.41 -13.13 15.76
C LEU A 108 -3.69 -13.83 16.22
N THR A 109 -4.07 -14.91 15.55
CA THR A 109 -5.24 -15.73 15.97
C THR A 109 -4.79 -16.88 16.87
N GLY A 110 -5.73 -17.55 17.54
CA GLY A 110 -5.42 -18.71 18.38
C GLY A 110 -4.77 -19.90 17.64
N SER A 111 -4.81 -19.91 16.30
CA SER A 111 -4.17 -20.94 15.47
C SER A 111 -2.82 -20.51 14.86
N GLY A 112 -2.43 -19.24 15.02
CA GLY A 112 -1.16 -18.71 14.52
C GLY A 112 0.01 -19.02 15.44
N SER A 113 1.23 -18.90 14.91
CA SER A 113 2.46 -19.08 15.70
C SER A 113 3.12 -17.75 16.03
N ARG A 114 3.85 -17.68 17.16
CA ARG A 114 4.65 -16.50 17.51
C ARG A 114 5.80 -16.24 16.52
N GLY A 115 6.31 -17.29 15.87
CA GLY A 115 7.33 -17.16 14.82
C GLY A 115 6.80 -16.48 13.55
N ASP A 116 5.56 -16.80 13.17
CA ASP A 116 4.89 -16.12 12.05
C ASP A 116 4.56 -14.67 12.39
N LEU A 117 4.16 -14.40 13.64
CA LEU A 117 3.95 -13.04 14.11
C LEU A 117 5.23 -12.22 14.03
N ASP A 118 6.35 -12.73 14.54
CA ASP A 118 7.67 -12.07 14.45
C ASP A 118 8.02 -11.74 13.00
N ARG A 119 7.82 -12.70 12.10
CA ARG A 119 8.07 -12.52 10.67
C ARG A 119 7.28 -11.37 10.06
N VAL A 120 5.97 -11.31 10.35
CA VAL A 120 5.09 -10.25 9.84
C VAL A 120 5.42 -8.90 10.47
N VAL A 121 5.76 -8.85 11.76
CA VAL A 121 6.22 -7.62 12.44
C VAL A 121 7.50 -7.10 11.80
N ARG A 122 8.48 -7.96 11.55
CA ARG A 122 9.73 -7.59 10.84
C ARG A 122 9.47 -7.04 9.44
N ALA A 123 8.48 -7.56 8.73
CA ALA A 123 8.08 -7.02 7.42
C ALA A 123 7.45 -5.63 7.55
N ALA A 124 6.61 -5.39 8.57
CA ALA A 124 6.03 -4.09 8.84
C ALA A 124 7.11 -3.04 9.18
N GLU A 125 8.07 -3.42 10.03
CA GLU A 125 9.23 -2.59 10.39
C GLU A 125 10.08 -2.26 9.16
N ARG A 126 10.37 -3.27 8.32
CA ARG A 126 11.12 -3.08 7.06
C ARG A 126 10.40 -2.16 6.08
N ALA A 127 9.07 -2.23 6.03
CA ALA A 127 8.22 -1.33 5.25
C ALA A 127 8.18 0.10 5.80
N GLY A 128 8.75 0.36 6.99
CA GLY A 128 8.69 1.64 7.68
C GLY A 128 7.31 1.99 8.23
N ALA A 129 6.41 1.00 8.36
CA ALA A 129 5.06 1.20 8.84
C ALA A 129 4.99 1.13 10.37
N ARG A 130 4.11 1.94 10.97
CA ARG A 130 3.81 1.82 12.41
C ARG A 130 3.08 0.51 12.70
N VAL A 131 3.63 -0.25 13.64
CA VAL A 131 3.14 -1.58 14.01
C VAL A 131 2.03 -1.47 15.06
N ARG A 132 0.88 -2.09 14.78
CA ARG A 132 -0.18 -2.35 15.76
C ARG A 132 -0.45 -3.84 15.78
N VAL A 133 -0.35 -4.46 16.94
CA VAL A 133 -0.55 -5.91 17.13
C VAL A 133 -1.71 -6.15 18.08
N SER A 134 -2.56 -7.11 17.75
CA SER A 134 -3.58 -7.66 18.65
C SER A 134 -3.36 -9.17 18.73
N THR A 135 -3.26 -9.69 19.96
CA THR A 135 -3.08 -11.12 20.24
C THR A 135 -4.27 -11.69 21.02
N PRO A 136 -4.47 -13.02 21.05
CA PRO A 136 -5.54 -13.63 21.83
C PRO A 136 -5.46 -13.35 23.34
N GLU A 137 -4.26 -13.04 23.85
CA GLU A 137 -4.03 -12.63 25.23
C GLU A 137 -4.54 -11.20 25.53
N ASP A 138 -4.51 -10.31 24.53
CA ASP A 138 -5.01 -8.93 24.66
C ASP A 138 -6.54 -8.86 24.43
N GLU A 139 -7.01 -9.59 23.43
CA GLU A 139 -8.40 -9.59 22.96
C GLU A 139 -8.68 -10.96 22.32
N SER A 140 -9.71 -11.67 22.76
CA SER A 140 -10.08 -12.95 22.14
C SER A 140 -10.54 -12.76 20.69
N ASP A 141 -10.50 -13.82 19.87
CA ASP A 141 -10.96 -13.75 18.46
C ASP A 141 -12.44 -13.28 18.40
N ASP A 142 -13.30 -13.80 19.28
CA ASP A 142 -14.71 -13.39 19.37
C ASP A 142 -14.88 -11.92 19.78
N ALA A 143 -14.04 -11.42 20.70
CA ALA A 143 -14.08 -10.02 21.12
C ALA A 143 -13.65 -9.08 19.99
N LEU A 144 -12.61 -9.45 19.22
CA LEU A 144 -12.22 -8.71 18.02
C LEU A 144 -13.36 -8.71 17.00
N HIS A 145 -13.99 -9.86 16.75
CA HIS A 145 -15.10 -9.96 15.79
C HIS A 145 -16.28 -9.07 16.19
N GLU A 146 -16.59 -8.98 17.49
CA GLU A 146 -17.62 -8.06 17.98
C GLU A 146 -17.20 -6.60 17.79
N ARG A 147 -15.97 -6.23 18.16
CA ARG A 147 -15.42 -4.87 17.97
C ARG A 147 -15.45 -4.42 16.50
N VAL A 148 -15.14 -5.35 15.60
CA VAL A 148 -15.24 -5.17 14.15
C VAL A 148 -16.69 -4.93 13.73
N ARG A 149 -17.62 -5.78 14.19
CA ARG A 149 -19.05 -5.71 13.86
C ARG A 149 -19.70 -4.42 14.32
N THR A 150 -19.26 -3.87 15.45
CA THR A 150 -19.77 -2.60 16.00
C THR A 150 -19.08 -1.36 15.39
N GLY A 151 -18.11 -1.54 14.48
CA GLY A 151 -17.40 -0.44 13.81
C GLY A 151 -16.33 0.25 14.65
N SER A 152 -15.95 -0.33 15.79
CA SER A 152 -15.01 0.27 16.76
C SER A 152 -13.53 0.14 16.36
N LEU A 153 -13.24 -0.41 15.19
CA LEU A 153 -11.89 -0.43 14.60
C LEU A 153 -11.38 0.97 14.20
N HIS A 154 -12.25 1.97 14.14
CA HIS A 154 -11.89 3.34 13.78
C HIS A 154 -11.53 4.22 14.99
N ASP A 155 -11.88 3.79 16.20
CA ASP A 155 -11.78 4.61 17.42
C ASP A 155 -10.34 4.73 17.95
N ASP A 156 -9.47 3.74 17.67
CA ASP A 156 -8.05 3.69 18.06
C ASP A 156 -7.10 4.10 16.90
N GLY A 157 -7.57 5.06 16.11
CA GLY A 157 -6.99 5.45 14.83
C GLY A 157 -7.47 4.58 13.67
N THR A 158 -7.48 5.12 12.46
CA THR A 158 -8.06 4.43 11.29
C THR A 158 -7.34 3.11 11.02
N VAL A 159 -7.98 1.97 11.30
CA VAL A 159 -7.62 0.67 10.73
C VAL A 159 -8.35 0.53 9.41
N THR A 160 -7.61 0.38 8.30
CA THR A 160 -8.19 0.05 6.99
C THR A 160 -7.67 -1.29 6.45
N ARG A 161 -6.76 -1.94 7.17
CA ARG A 161 -6.16 -3.21 6.80
C ARG A 161 -5.99 -4.10 8.02
N ILE A 162 -6.26 -5.39 7.85
CA ILE A 162 -5.97 -6.42 8.86
C ILE A 162 -5.08 -7.48 8.22
N ARG A 163 -3.86 -7.66 8.74
CA ARG A 163 -3.00 -8.79 8.41
C ARG A 163 -3.21 -9.89 9.45
N VAL A 164 -3.87 -10.97 9.04
CA VAL A 164 -4.16 -12.11 9.92
C VAL A 164 -2.96 -13.06 9.91
N VAL A 165 -2.53 -13.49 11.09
CA VAL A 165 -1.48 -14.49 11.33
C VAL A 165 -2.14 -15.71 11.96
N GLY A 166 -2.18 -16.80 11.21
CA GLY A 166 -3.00 -17.98 11.51
C GLY A 166 -4.29 -18.00 10.69
N ARG A 167 -5.21 -18.91 11.04
CA ARG A 167 -6.53 -19.03 10.43
C ARG A 167 -7.58 -18.28 11.25
N ASP A 168 -8.46 -17.55 10.56
CA ASP A 168 -9.66 -16.93 11.11
C ASP A 168 -10.84 -17.23 10.18
N THR A 169 -11.94 -17.78 10.70
CA THR A 169 -13.15 -18.10 9.92
C THR A 169 -14.31 -17.15 10.19
N GLY A 170 -14.20 -16.27 11.18
CA GLY A 170 -15.28 -15.37 11.64
C GLY A 170 -15.10 -13.92 11.20
N LEU A 171 -13.86 -13.47 10.97
CA LEU A 171 -13.54 -12.07 10.70
C LEU A 171 -14.24 -11.52 9.46
N ARG A 172 -14.28 -12.29 8.37
CA ARG A 172 -15.00 -11.89 7.15
C ARG A 172 -16.51 -11.73 7.37
N ALA A 173 -17.10 -12.59 8.19
CA ALA A 173 -18.51 -12.50 8.55
C ALA A 173 -18.76 -11.30 9.48
N ALA A 174 -17.82 -10.98 10.38
CA ALA A 174 -17.89 -9.79 11.22
C ALA A 174 -17.78 -8.49 10.41
N LEU A 175 -16.99 -8.47 9.34
CA LEU A 175 -16.87 -7.37 8.38
C LEU A 175 -18.02 -7.32 7.36
N ALA A 176 -19.03 -8.18 7.45
CA ALA A 176 -20.11 -8.19 6.48
C ALA A 176 -20.84 -6.83 6.46
N GLY A 177 -20.71 -6.10 5.35
CA GLY A 177 -21.26 -4.75 5.17
C GLY A 177 -20.25 -3.62 5.33
N ASP A 178 -19.05 -3.89 5.85
CA ASP A 178 -17.93 -2.95 5.88
C ASP A 178 -16.89 -3.32 4.82
N VAL A 179 -16.89 -2.56 3.72
CA VAL A 179 -15.96 -2.72 2.60
C VAL A 179 -14.70 -1.86 2.74
N THR A 180 -14.59 -1.08 3.83
CA THR A 180 -13.50 -0.14 4.04
C THR A 180 -12.25 -0.78 4.63
N VAL A 181 -12.37 -2.01 5.15
CA VAL A 181 -11.28 -2.79 5.74
C VAL A 181 -10.85 -3.91 4.79
N ALA A 182 -9.60 -3.89 4.37
CA ALA A 182 -8.99 -4.97 3.60
C ALA A 182 -8.42 -6.06 4.52
N VAL A 183 -8.80 -7.31 4.29
CA VAL A 183 -8.28 -8.46 5.05
C VAL A 183 -7.23 -9.22 4.24
N TYR A 184 -6.03 -9.37 4.82
CA TYR A 184 -4.92 -10.17 4.30
C TYR A 184 -4.82 -11.45 5.16
N GLU A 185 -5.49 -12.51 4.70
CA GLU A 185 -5.60 -13.81 5.40
C GLU A 185 -4.74 -14.92 4.79
N GLN A 186 -3.97 -14.59 3.74
CA GLN A 186 -3.09 -15.54 3.08
C GLN A 186 -2.06 -16.11 4.07
N PRO A 187 -1.57 -17.35 3.90
CA PRO A 187 -0.55 -17.91 4.77
C PRO A 187 0.66 -16.99 4.91
N VAL A 188 1.31 -17.01 6.07
CA VAL A 188 2.57 -16.28 6.26
C VAL A 188 3.66 -16.99 5.45
N THR A 189 4.31 -16.26 4.55
CA THR A 189 5.27 -16.80 3.59
C THR A 189 6.72 -16.57 4.03
N GLY A 190 7.64 -17.34 3.46
CA GLY A 190 9.08 -17.12 3.60
C GLY A 190 9.62 -15.90 2.82
N SER A 191 8.75 -15.12 2.16
CA SER A 191 9.16 -14.00 1.30
C SER A 191 8.91 -12.66 1.97
N MET A 192 9.98 -11.97 2.37
CA MET A 192 9.90 -10.61 2.93
C MET A 192 9.16 -9.66 1.97
N ARG A 193 9.37 -9.83 0.65
CA ARG A 193 8.73 -8.99 -0.36
C ARG A 193 7.20 -9.10 -0.36
N LEU A 194 6.66 -10.29 -0.09
CA LEU A 194 5.22 -10.51 -0.01
C LEU A 194 4.67 -10.03 1.33
N GLU A 195 5.35 -10.34 2.43
CA GLU A 195 4.91 -9.94 3.77
C GLU A 195 4.92 -8.42 3.98
N MET A 196 5.71 -7.65 3.21
CA MET A 196 5.66 -6.18 3.25
C MET A 196 4.42 -5.58 2.58
N LEU A 197 3.75 -6.28 1.65
CA LEU A 197 2.65 -5.71 0.85
C LEU A 197 1.49 -5.12 1.66
N PRO A 198 1.01 -5.76 2.75
CA PRO A 198 -0.03 -5.18 3.60
C PRO A 198 0.37 -3.82 4.19
N PHE A 199 1.67 -3.58 4.37
CA PHE A 199 2.24 -2.41 5.04
C PHE A 199 2.72 -1.33 4.08
N LEU A 200 2.50 -1.49 2.77
CA LEU A 200 2.89 -0.53 1.75
C LEU A 200 1.66 -0.02 0.97
N LYS A 201 1.70 1.25 0.58
CA LYS A 201 0.80 1.89 -0.38
C LYS A 201 1.58 2.14 -1.66
N GLU A 202 1.05 1.63 -2.76
CA GLU A 202 1.62 1.94 -4.07
C GLU A 202 1.22 3.36 -4.50
N GLN A 203 2.16 4.07 -5.11
CA GLN A 203 1.92 5.37 -5.71
C GLN A 203 2.57 5.48 -7.08
N ALA A 204 1.83 6.01 -8.05
CA ALA A 204 2.37 6.39 -9.35
C ALA A 204 2.46 7.92 -9.40
N VAL A 205 3.63 8.44 -9.75
CA VAL A 205 3.93 9.86 -9.90
C VAL A 205 4.34 10.12 -11.34
N THR A 206 3.57 10.93 -12.03
CA THR A 206 3.85 11.30 -13.42
C THR A 206 4.02 12.79 -13.56
N LEU A 207 5.14 13.21 -14.13
CA LEU A 207 5.41 14.62 -14.36
C LEU A 207 5.88 14.89 -15.78
N THR A 208 5.43 16.01 -16.33
CA THR A 208 5.99 16.58 -17.55
C THR A 208 7.39 17.12 -17.24
N ALA A 209 8.43 16.56 -17.85
CA ALA A 209 9.84 16.90 -17.61
C ALA A 209 10.42 17.81 -18.70
N HIS A 210 9.56 18.52 -19.43
CA HIS A 210 9.94 19.43 -20.50
C HIS A 210 9.14 20.74 -20.45
N ARG A 211 9.67 21.78 -21.08
CA ARG A 211 8.97 23.03 -21.37
C ARG A 211 8.93 23.23 -22.88
N TYR A 212 7.75 23.04 -23.48
CA TYR A 212 7.55 23.14 -24.93
C TYR A 212 8.50 22.25 -25.77
N GLY A 213 8.81 21.05 -25.29
CA GLY A 213 9.68 20.08 -25.96
C GLY A 213 11.13 20.10 -25.49
N ASP A 214 11.58 21.17 -24.83
CA ASP A 214 12.93 21.26 -24.27
C ASP A 214 12.98 20.66 -22.85
N PRO A 215 13.89 19.73 -22.52
CA PRO A 215 14.00 19.18 -21.17
C PRO A 215 14.15 20.26 -20.10
N ASP A 216 13.37 20.18 -19.02
CA ASP A 216 13.40 21.16 -17.94
C ASP A 216 14.15 20.58 -16.72
N PRO A 217 15.39 21.04 -16.43
CA PRO A 217 16.21 20.47 -15.36
C PRO A 217 15.51 20.43 -14.00
N ARG A 218 14.65 21.42 -13.71
CA ARG A 218 13.87 21.49 -12.46
C ARG A 218 12.96 20.28 -12.23
N PHE A 219 12.60 19.59 -13.32
CA PHE A 219 11.68 18.44 -13.32
C PHE A 219 12.37 17.15 -13.72
N VAL A 220 13.39 17.21 -14.58
CA VAL A 220 14.25 16.06 -14.91
C VAL A 220 14.99 15.56 -13.68
N GLU A 221 15.53 16.48 -12.87
CA GLU A 221 16.37 16.18 -11.71
C GLU A 221 15.58 16.13 -10.39
N LEU A 222 14.26 16.36 -10.44
CA LEU A 222 13.43 16.38 -9.24
C LEU A 222 13.44 15.02 -8.53
N GLU A 223 13.73 15.01 -7.24
CA GLU A 223 13.67 13.80 -6.42
C GLU A 223 12.22 13.37 -6.18
N ILE A 224 11.97 12.05 -6.30
CA ILE A 224 10.64 11.41 -6.21
C ILE A 224 10.77 10.09 -5.47
#